data_AF-A0A1H0IPW3-F1
#
_entry.id   AF-A0A1H0IPW3-F1
#
_cell.length_a   1.000
_cell.length_b   1.000
_cell.length_c   1.000
_cell.angle_alpha   90.00
_cell.angle_beta   90.00
_cell.angle_gamma   90.00
#
_symmetry.space_group_name_H-M   'P 1'
#
loop_
_entity.id
_entity.type
_entity.pdbx_description
1 polymer ?
#
loop_
_entity_poly.entity_id
_entity_poly.type
_entity_poly.pdbx_seq_one_letter_code
_entity_poly.pdbx_strand_id
1 'polypeptide(L)'
;MDVALLVGRWLGLVSPPAPVPVGPPIERIAADVRRIRADIRHTPPGMPAARRRGWSAAYDDVLVAACRALDLEQCLESRLTMVERELERERVERMLVRSGLLVPGAG
;
A
#
# COMPACT_ATOMS: atom_id res chain seq x y z
N MET A 1 -27.92 34.41 2.76
CA MET A 1 -26.46 34.19 2.92
C MET A 1 -26.16 34.23 4.41
N ASP A 2 -25.58 33.16 4.94
CA ASP A 2 -25.53 32.95 6.39
C ASP A 2 -24.32 33.65 7.03
N VAL A 3 -24.56 34.80 7.65
CA VAL A 3 -23.53 35.64 8.29
C VAL A 3 -22.84 34.88 9.44
N ALA A 4 -23.55 33.96 10.10
CA ALA A 4 -23.00 33.18 11.21
C ALA A 4 -21.88 32.24 10.74
N LEU A 5 -22.01 31.64 9.54
CA LEU A 5 -20.96 30.78 8.97
C LEU A 5 -19.69 31.57 8.64
N LEU A 6 -19.82 32.81 8.16
CA LEU A 6 -18.67 33.67 7.87
C LEU A 6 -17.91 34.06 9.13
N VAL A 7 -18.63 34.49 10.17
CA VAL A 7 -18.03 34.83 11.47
C VAL A 7 -17.37 33.60 12.09
N GLY A 8 -18.04 32.44 12.06
CA GLY A 8 -17.47 31.19 12.57
C GLY A 8 -16.20 30.77 11.84
N ARG A 9 -16.12 30.98 10.52
CA ARG A 9 -14.92 30.72 9.71
C ARG A 9 -13.78 31.70 10.01
N TRP A 10 -14.11 32.97 10.26
CA TRP A 10 -13.13 34.00 10.63
C TRP A 10 -12.56 33.80 12.04
N LEU A 11 -13.39 33.32 12.96
CA LEU A 11 -13.00 33.00 14.35
C LEU A 11 -12.32 31.63 14.50
N GLY A 12 -12.16 30.85 13.42
CA GLY A 12 -11.58 29.51 13.47
C GLY A 12 -12.46 28.44 14.15
N LEU A 13 -13.74 28.74 14.38
CA LEU A 13 -14.70 27.85 15.04
C LEU A 13 -15.36 26.85 14.07
N VAL A 14 -15.29 27.13 12.76
CA VAL A 14 -15.72 26.21 11.70
C VAL A 14 -14.47 25.52 11.16
N SER A 15 -14.28 24.24 11.52
CA SER A 15 -13.23 23.42 10.89
C SER A 15 -13.52 23.28 9.39
N PRO A 16 -12.50 23.39 8.53
CA PRO A 16 -12.66 23.03 7.13
C PRO A 16 -13.09 21.57 7.02
N PRO A 17 -13.86 21.19 5.98
CA PRO A 17 -14.19 19.78 5.75
C PRO A 17 -12.87 18.98 5.64
N ALA A 18 -12.84 17.81 6.27
CA ALA A 18 -11.69 16.93 6.19
C ALA A 18 -11.39 16.61 4.72
N PRO A 19 -10.10 16.54 4.33
CA PRO A 19 -9.74 16.15 2.97
C PRO A 19 -10.32 14.77 2.64
N VAL A 20 -10.86 14.63 1.42
CA VAL A 20 -11.35 13.34 0.94
C VAL A 20 -10.15 12.44 0.64
N PRO A 21 -10.07 11.22 1.20
CA PRO A 21 -9.00 10.29 0.89
C PRO A 21 -8.91 10.03 -0.61
N VAL A 22 -7.69 10.09 -1.16
CA VAL A 22 -7.44 9.79 -2.56
C VAL A 22 -7.02 8.32 -2.69
N GLY A 23 -7.74 7.56 -3.50
CA GLY A 23 -7.48 6.13 -3.72
C GLY A 23 -8.22 5.21 -2.74
N PRO A 24 -7.91 3.90 -2.75
CA PRO A 24 -8.54 2.93 -1.86
C PRO A 24 -8.23 3.23 -0.37
N PRO A 25 -9.12 2.86 0.56
CA PRO A 25 -8.82 2.91 1.99
C PRO A 25 -7.56 2.11 2.33
N ILE A 26 -6.73 2.64 3.21
CA ILE A 26 -5.44 2.04 3.58
C ILE A 26 -5.61 0.64 4.19
N GLU A 27 -6.74 0.39 4.86
CA GLU A 27 -7.11 -0.91 5.44
C GLU A 27 -7.35 -1.95 4.35
N ARG A 28 -7.93 -1.55 3.22
CA ARG A 28 -8.12 -2.42 2.05
C ARG A 28 -6.78 -2.78 1.43
N ILE A 29 -5.90 -1.79 1.27
CA ILE A 29 -4.53 -2.02 0.78
C ILE A 29 -3.80 -3.00 1.69
N ALA A 30 -3.85 -2.79 3.02
CA ALA A 30 -3.23 -3.69 3.98
C ALA A 30 -3.80 -5.12 3.91
N ALA A 31 -5.12 -5.27 3.73
CA ALA A 31 -5.77 -6.57 3.55
C ALA A 31 -5.29 -7.26 2.27
N ASP A 32 -5.17 -6.53 1.16
CA ASP A 32 -4.67 -7.07 -0.10
C ASP A 32 -3.20 -7.49 -0.01
N VAL A 33 -2.33 -6.70 0.65
CA VAL A 33 -0.93 -7.09 0.89
C VAL A 33 -0.88 -8.42 1.63
N ARG A 34 -1.65 -8.56 2.73
CA ARG A 34 -1.68 -9.78 3.54
C ARG A 34 -2.19 -10.98 2.75
N ARG A 35 -3.29 -10.80 1.99
CA ARG A 35 -3.91 -11.85 1.18
C ARG A 35 -2.94 -12.36 0.10
N ILE A 36 -2.38 -11.47 -0.71
CA ILE A 36 -1.48 -11.87 -1.82
C ILE A 36 -0.20 -12.52 -1.27
N ARG A 37 0.35 -12.00 -0.17
CA ARG A 37 1.50 -12.61 0.50
C ARG A 37 1.19 -14.02 0.98
N ALA A 38 0.00 -14.26 1.53
CA ALA A 38 -0.44 -15.59 1.90
C ALA A 38 -0.61 -16.49 0.67
N ASP A 39 -1.23 -16.01 -0.42
CA ASP A 39 -1.40 -16.75 -1.67
C ASP A 39 -0.04 -17.21 -2.24
N ILE A 40 0.95 -16.32 -2.25
CA ILE A 40 2.31 -16.63 -2.71
C ILE A 40 2.97 -17.70 -1.83
N ARG A 41 2.88 -17.58 -0.50
CA ARG A 41 3.48 -18.55 0.43
C ARG A 41 2.86 -19.95 0.34
N HIS A 42 1.56 -20.03 0.04
CA HIS A 42 0.84 -21.29 -0.09
C HIS A 42 0.76 -21.78 -1.54
N THR A 43 1.60 -21.25 -2.44
CA THR A 43 1.64 -21.66 -3.84
C THR A 43 1.93 -23.17 -3.96
N PRO A 44 1.07 -23.96 -4.64
CA PRO A 44 1.35 -25.37 -4.87
C PRO A 44 2.60 -25.57 -5.75
N PRO A 45 3.39 -26.64 -5.50
CA PRO A 45 4.43 -27.03 -6.42
C PRO A 45 3.84 -27.33 -7.82
N GLY A 46 4.58 -26.99 -8.87
CA GLY A 46 4.14 -27.20 -10.26
C GLY A 46 3.27 -26.10 -10.87
N MET A 47 3.04 -24.98 -10.16
CA MET A 47 2.32 -23.83 -10.74
C MET A 47 2.96 -23.36 -12.07
N PRO A 48 2.17 -23.01 -13.09
CA PRO A 48 2.72 -22.45 -14.33
C PRO A 48 3.54 -21.18 -14.06
N ALA A 49 4.69 -21.05 -14.72
CA ALA A 49 5.58 -19.90 -14.55
C ALA A 49 4.87 -18.56 -14.83
N ALA A 50 3.94 -18.53 -15.81
CA ALA A 50 3.14 -17.34 -16.11
C ALA A 50 2.26 -16.92 -14.92
N ARG A 51 1.65 -17.88 -14.20
CA ARG A 51 0.82 -17.59 -13.03
C ARG A 51 1.65 -17.07 -11.87
N ARG A 52 2.82 -17.65 -11.61
CA ARG A 52 3.78 -17.12 -10.62
C ARG A 52 4.16 -15.67 -10.91
N ARG A 53 4.51 -15.35 -12.17
CA ARG A 53 4.82 -13.97 -12.57
C ARG A 53 3.64 -13.02 -12.37
N GLY A 54 2.42 -13.45 -12.69
CA GLY A 54 1.21 -12.66 -12.47
C GLY A 54 1.00 -12.33 -10.98
N TRP A 55 1.22 -13.29 -10.08
CA TRP A 55 1.15 -13.04 -8.64
C TRP A 55 2.26 -12.12 -8.14
N SER A 56 3.50 -12.29 -8.59
CA SER A 56 4.59 -11.36 -8.24
C SER A 56 4.30 -9.94 -8.70
N ALA A 57 3.76 -9.76 -9.93
CA ALA A 57 3.39 -8.44 -10.44
C ALA A 57 2.26 -7.81 -9.62
N ALA A 58 1.20 -8.58 -9.32
CA ALA A 58 0.10 -8.11 -8.47
C ALA A 58 0.57 -7.77 -7.06
N TYR A 59 1.58 -8.48 -6.54
CA TYR A 59 2.16 -8.18 -5.25
C TYR A 59 2.94 -6.87 -5.28
N ASP A 60 3.80 -6.68 -6.28
CA ASP A 60 4.53 -5.43 -6.48
C ASP A 60 3.57 -4.23 -6.61
N ASP A 61 2.48 -4.36 -7.38
CA ASP A 61 1.46 -3.31 -7.54
C ASP A 61 0.83 -2.88 -6.22
N VAL A 62 0.48 -3.86 -5.37
CA VAL A 62 -0.12 -3.60 -4.06
C VAL A 62 0.90 -3.00 -3.08
N LEU A 63 2.17 -3.39 -3.15
CA LEU A 63 3.25 -2.77 -2.37
C LEU A 63 3.50 -1.31 -2.81
N VAL A 64 3.47 -1.03 -4.10
CA VAL A 64 3.55 0.34 -4.64
C VAL A 64 2.38 1.19 -4.14
N ALA A 65 1.16 0.65 -4.16
CA ALA A 65 -0.02 1.35 -3.65
C ALA A 65 0.11 1.66 -2.15
N ALA A 66 0.61 0.71 -1.36
CA ALA A 66 0.87 0.91 0.07
C ALA A 66 1.91 2.00 0.33
N CYS A 67 3.03 1.98 -0.40
CA CYS A 67 4.06 3.02 -0.31
C CYS A 67 3.50 4.40 -0.67
N ARG A 68 2.73 4.50 -1.76
CA ARG A 68 2.10 5.77 -2.17
C ARG A 68 1.15 6.32 -1.11
N ALA A 69 0.33 5.46 -0.51
CA ALA A 69 -0.63 5.89 0.51
C ALA A 69 0.04 6.38 1.81
N LEU A 70 1.28 5.95 2.07
CA LEU A 70 2.08 6.34 3.23
C LEU A 70 3.19 7.35 2.90
N ASP A 71 3.24 7.84 1.66
CA ASP A 71 4.31 8.72 1.16
C ASP A 71 5.73 8.16 1.38
N LEU A 72 5.90 6.87 1.08
CA LEU A 72 7.16 6.14 1.20
C LEU A 72 7.80 5.91 -0.17
N GLU A 73 9.11 6.12 -0.24
CA GLU A 73 9.88 5.90 -1.47
C GLU A 73 10.14 4.41 -1.75
N GLN A 74 9.94 4.01 -3.01
CA GLN A 74 10.11 2.64 -3.50
C GLN A 74 10.63 2.63 -4.95
N CYS A 75 11.29 1.53 -5.34
CA CYS A 75 11.90 1.35 -6.65
C CYS A 75 11.44 0.07 -7.37
N LEU A 76 10.22 -0.44 -7.10
CA LEU A 76 9.64 -1.65 -7.72
C LEU A 76 9.28 -1.47 -9.22
N GLU A 77 10.11 -0.75 -9.97
CA GLU A 77 9.95 -0.47 -11.40
C GLU A 77 10.23 -1.69 -12.27
N SER A 78 9.70 -1.74 -13.49
CA SER A 78 9.90 -2.84 -14.45
C SER A 78 11.36 -3.06 -14.89
N ARG A 79 12.26 -2.09 -14.67
CA ARG A 79 13.66 -2.11 -15.14
C ARG A 79 14.61 -2.93 -14.26
N LEU A 80 14.23 -3.24 -13.01
CA LEU A 80 15.06 -4.05 -12.12
C LEU A 80 15.19 -5.49 -12.62
N THR A 81 16.37 -6.08 -12.44
CA THR A 81 16.57 -7.53 -12.57
C THR A 81 15.69 -8.28 -11.55
N MET A 82 15.52 -9.59 -11.75
CA MET A 82 14.72 -10.40 -10.85
C MET A 82 15.25 -10.38 -9.40
N VAL A 83 16.57 -10.40 -9.23
CA VAL A 83 17.19 -10.40 -7.89
C VAL A 83 17.07 -9.02 -7.23
N GLU A 84 17.33 -7.95 -7.96
CA GLU A 84 17.16 -6.58 -7.44
C GLU A 84 15.73 -6.30 -7.02
N ARG A 85 14.75 -6.79 -7.81
CA ARG A 85 13.33 -6.67 -7.48
C ARG A 85 12.97 -7.40 -6.19
N GLU A 86 13.52 -8.60 -5.98
CA GLU A 86 13.26 -9.35 -4.73
C GLU A 86 13.86 -8.62 -3.51
N LEU A 87 15.09 -8.11 -3.63
CA LEU A 87 15.73 -7.32 -2.59
C LEU A 87 14.95 -6.04 -2.26
N GLU A 88 14.47 -5.35 -3.30
CA GLU A 88 13.64 -4.16 -3.13
C GLU A 88 12.30 -4.51 -2.48
N ARG A 89 11.68 -5.63 -2.85
CA ARG A 89 10.46 -6.11 -2.22
C ARG A 89 10.65 -6.36 -0.73
N GLU A 90 11.74 -7.03 -0.34
CA GLU A 90 12.07 -7.22 1.07
C GLU A 90 12.30 -5.88 1.80
N ARG A 91 12.96 -4.91 1.15
CA ARG A 91 13.17 -3.57 1.71
C ARG A 91 11.83 -2.87 1.96
N VAL A 92 10.94 -2.90 0.97
CA VAL A 92 9.60 -2.30 1.05
C VAL A 92 8.76 -2.98 2.13
N GLU A 93 8.73 -4.32 2.18
CA GLU A 93 8.04 -5.05 3.25
C GLU A 93 8.52 -4.62 4.64
N ARG A 94 9.85 -4.48 4.82
CA ARG A 94 10.42 -4.00 6.09
C ARG A 94 10.00 -2.57 6.41
N MET A 95 9.88 -1.69 5.41
CA MET A 95 9.37 -0.32 5.61
C MET A 95 7.90 -0.31 6.03
N LEU A 96 7.06 -1.13 5.39
CA LEU A 96 5.64 -1.24 5.71
C LEU A 96 5.40 -1.87 7.10
N VAL A 97 6.30 -2.75 7.54
CA VAL A 97 6.31 -3.23 8.93
C VAL A 97 6.66 -2.10 9.90
N ARG A 98 7.68 -1.29 9.60
CA ARG A 98 8.09 -0.15 10.44
C ARG A 98 7.03 0.96 10.52
N SER A 99 6.21 1.12 9.48
CA SER A 99 5.07 2.06 9.50
C SER A 99 3.85 1.51 10.23
N GLY A 100 3.87 0.24 10.65
CA GLY A 100 2.74 -0.44 11.29
C GLY A 100 1.64 -0.91 10.33
N LEU A 101 1.81 -0.73 9.01
CA LEU A 101 0.84 -1.21 8.02
C LEU A 101 0.82 -2.75 7.94
N LEU A 102 1.99 -3.36 8.12
CA LEU A 102 2.16 -4.80 8.18
C LEU A 102 2.65 -5.24 9.56
N VAL A 103 2.21 -6.42 9.97
CA VAL A 103 2.67 -7.07 11.20
C VAL A 103 3.80 -8.05 10.84
N PRO A 104 4.93 -8.06 11.58
CA PRO A 104 5.96 -9.07 11.42
C PRO A 104 5.34 -10.47 11.56
N GLY A 105 5.64 -11.37 10.64
CA GLY A 105 5.22 -12.78 10.77
C GLY A 105 3.71 -13.04 10.74
N ALA A 106 2.84 -12.06 10.44
CA ALA A 106 1.43 -12.35 10.21
C ALA A 106 1.27 -13.12 8.88
N GLY A 107 1.22 -14.44 9.03
CA GLY A 107 0.50 -15.38 8.17
C GLY A 107 -0.77 -15.81 8.90
#